data_AF-A0A8T4MJE9-F1
#
_entry.id   AF-A0A8T4MJE9-F1
#
_cell.length_a   1.000
_cell.length_b   1.000
_cell.length_c   1.000
_cell.angle_alpha   90.00
_cell.angle_beta   90.00
_cell.angle_gamma   90.00
#
_symmetry.space_group_name_H-M   'P 1'
#
loop_
_entity.id
_entity.type
_entity.pdbx_description
1 polymer ?
#
loop_
_entity_poly.entity_id
_entity_poly.type
_entity_poly.pdbx_seq_one_letter_code
_entity_poly.pdbx_strand_id
1 'polypeptide(L)' 'MSKRKFDAKLRKVGNSYVVTIPKDTVDRFNLKESDYLTIELDPSEIGEKKNVQK' A
#
# COMPACT_ATOMS: atom_id res chain seq x y z
N MET A 1 -12.07 0.15 -15.62
CA MET A 1 -11.04 -0.57 -14.83
C MET A 1 -10.33 0.46 -13.98
N SER A 2 -10.50 0.41 -12.65
CA SER A 2 -9.77 1.33 -11.76
C SER A 2 -8.28 1.08 -11.93
N LYS A 3 -7.56 2.11 -12.38
CA LYS A 3 -6.12 2.05 -12.66
C LYS A 3 -5.42 2.04 -11.30
N ARG A 4 -5.17 0.84 -10.75
CA ARG A 4 -4.38 0.68 -9.52
C ARG A 4 -3.09 1.49 -9.67
N LYS A 5 -2.82 2.39 -8.73
CA LYS A 5 -1.66 3.31 -8.80
C LYS A 5 -0.34 2.52 -8.82
N PHE A 6 -0.28 1.42 -8.09
CA PHE A 6 0.79 0.43 -8.11
C PHE A 6 0.33 -0.86 -7.41
N ASP A 7 0.92 -2.00 -7.77
CA ASP A 7 0.74 -3.25 -7.03
C ASP A 7 1.80 -3.32 -5.91
N ALA A 8 1.35 -3.46 -4.66
CA ALA A 8 2.21 -3.66 -3.52
C ALA A 8 1.80 -4.91 -2.73
N LYS A 9 2.80 -5.69 -2.31
CA LYS A 9 2.61 -6.85 -1.45
C LYS A 9 2.88 -6.44 0.00
N LEU A 10 1.89 -6.68 0.87
CA LEU A 10 2.09 -6.57 2.32
C LEU A 10 3.16 -7.59 2.77
N ARG A 11 4.12 -7.12 3.57
CA ARG A 11 5.15 -7.95 4.21
C ARG A 11 5.06 -7.78 5.71
N LYS A 12 5.39 -8.84 6.45
CA LYS A 12 5.49 -8.79 7.92
C LYS A 12 6.95 -8.57 8.32
N VAL A 13 7.21 -7.56 9.14
CA VAL A 13 8.54 -7.25 9.71
C VAL A 13 8.36 -7.06 11.21
N GLY A 14 8.85 -8.02 12.00
CA GLY A 14 8.55 -8.10 13.43
C GLY A 14 7.05 -8.21 13.68
N ASN A 15 6.50 -7.24 14.42
CA ASN A 15 5.08 -7.16 14.75
C ASN A 15 4.27 -6.24 13.82
N SER A 16 4.89 -5.69 12.77
CA SER A 16 4.25 -4.72 11.89
C SER A 16 4.06 -5.27 10.47
N TYR A 17 3.01 -4.78 9.80
CA TYR A 17 2.84 -4.95 8.36
C TYR A 17 3.39 -3.72 7.63
N VAL A 18 4.16 -3.97 6.57
CA VAL A 18 4.81 -2.92 5.78
C VAL A 18 4.49 -3.11 4.30
N VAL A 19 4.47 -1.99 3.57
CA VAL A 19 4.38 -1.96 2.11
C VAL A 19 5.62 -1.26 1.57
N THR A 20 6.07 -1.66 0.39
CA THR A 20 7.13 -0.93 -0.31
C THR A 20 6.50 0.19 -1.12
N ILE A 21 6.95 1.42 -0.90
CA ILE A 21 6.59 2.57 -1.72
C ILE A 21 7.57 2.60 -2.91
N PRO A 22 7.07 2.58 -4.17
CA PRO A 22 7.92 2.71 -5.35
C PRO A 22 8.77 3.98 -5.33
N LYS A 23 10.02 3.90 -5.79
CA LYS A 23 10.98 5.03 -5.77
C LYS A 23 10.43 6.27 -6.48
N ASP A 24 9.77 6.09 -7.61
CA ASP A 24 9.13 7.16 -8.37
C ASP A 24 8.03 7.88 -7.57
N THR A 25 7.38 7.21 -6.61
CA THR A 25 6.42 7.86 -5.71
C THR A 25 7.16 8.69 -4.66
N VAL A 26 8.23 8.14 -4.08
CA VAL A 26 9.09 8.87 -3.13
C VAL A 26 9.63 10.15 -3.75
N ASP A 27 10.16 10.06 -4.97
CA ASP A 27 10.73 11.19 -5.71
C ASP A 27 9.65 12.23 -6.08
N ARG A 28 8.48 11.78 -6.57
CA ARG A 28 7.36 12.67 -6.96
C ARG A 28 6.82 13.50 -5.80
N PHE A 29 6.77 12.93 -4.60
CA PHE A 29 6.26 13.60 -3.40
C PHE A 29 7.38 14.15 -2.52
N ASN A 30 8.65 14.06 -2.95
CA ASN A 30 9.84 14.49 -2.20
C ASN A 30 9.87 13.96 -0.76
N LEU A 31 9.45 12.70 -0.58
CA LEU A 31 9.35 12.07 0.73
C LEU A 31 10.73 11.78 1.31
N LYS A 32 10.89 12.00 2.60
CA LYS A 32 12.10 11.72 3.36
C LYS A 32 11.82 10.73 4.48
N GLU A 33 12.89 10.10 4.96
CA GLU A 33 12.79 9.30 6.18
C GLU A 33 12.29 10.16 7.35
N SER A 34 11.47 9.57 8.20
CA SER A 34 10.77 10.23 9.32
C SER A 34 9.61 11.15 8.94
N ASP A 35 9.27 11.29 7.66
CA ASP A 35 8.04 11.99 7.27
C ASP A 35 6.80 11.20 7.70
N TYR A 36 5.77 11.94 8.15
CA TYR A 36 4.47 11.36 8.45
C TYR A 36 3.62 11.29 7.18
N LEU A 37 2.97 10.14 6.98
CA LEU A 37 2.06 9.91 5.86
C LEU A 37 0.64 9.70 6.40
N THR A 38 -0.32 10.38 5.80
CA THR A 38 -1.74 10.12 6.04
C THR A 38 -2.25 9.11 5.02
N ILE A 39 -2.91 8.07 5.50
CA ILE A 39 -3.55 7.06 4.65
C ILE A 39 -5.06 7.27 4.74
N GLU A 40 -5.67 7.55 3.60
CA GLU A 40 -7.12 7.58 3.44
C GLU A 40 -7.56 6.23 2.86
N LEU A 41 -8.58 5.62 3.49
CA LEU A 41 -9.12 4.33 3.09
C LEU A 41 -10.58 4.52 2.70
N ASP A 42 -10.93 4.18 1.46
CA ASP A 42 -12.31 4.03 1.03
C ASP A 42 -12.72 2.55 1.13
N PRO A 43 -13.62 2.17 2.05
CA PRO A 43 -14.10 0.80 2.19
C PRO A 43 -14.72 0.23 0.91
N SER A 44 -15.25 1.09 0.03
CA SER A 44 -15.90 0.70 -1.22
C SER A 44 -14.90 0.10 -2.23
N GLU A 45 -13.61 0.46 -2.11
CA GLU A 45 -12.54 -0.06 -2.97
C GLU A 45 -11.86 -1.32 -2.40
N ILE A 46 -12.21 -1.72 -1.18
CA ILE A 46 -11.68 -2.93 -0.55
C ILE A 46 -12.41 -4.14 -1.12
N GLY A 47 -11.80 -4.75 -2.14
CA GLY A 47 -12.33 -5.98 -2.73
C GLY A 47 -12.34 -7.13 -1.71
N GLU A 48 -13.47 -7.82 -1.60
CA GLU A 48 -13.55 -9.07 -0.84
C GLU A 48 -12.59 -10.10 -1.44
N LYS A 49 -11.54 -10.44 -0.69
CA LYS A 49 -10.75 -11.63 -1.02
C LYS A 49 -11.63 -12.84 -0.72
N LYS A 50 -12.29 -13.39 -1.74
CA LYS A 50 -12.79 -14.76 -1.68
C LYS A 50 -11.58 -15.64 -1.34
N ASN A 51 -11.55 -16.19 -0.13
CA ASN A 51 -10.59 -17.20 0.25
C ASN A 51 -10.81 -18.39 -0.69
N VAL A 52 -9.96 -18.52 -1.71
CA VAL A 52 -9.88 -19.73 -2.51
C VAL A 52 -9.16 -20.76 -1.63
N GLN A 53 -9.92 -21.42 -0.77
CA GLN A 53 -9.50 -22.68 -0.16
C GLN A 53 -9.51 -23.72 -1.28
N LYS A 54 -8.32 -24.26 -1.58
CA LYS A 54 -8.15 -25.47 -2.39
C LYS A 54 -8.20 -26.68 -1.47
#